data_AF-A0A849EMK9-F1
#
_entry.id   AF-A0A849EMK9-F1
#
_cell.length_a   1.000
_cell.length_b   1.000
_cell.length_c   1.000
_cell.angle_alpha   90.00
_cell.angle_beta   90.00
_cell.angle_gamma   90.00
#
_symmetry.space_group_name_H-M   'P 1'
#
loop_
_entity.id
_entity.type
_entity.pdbx_description
1 polymer ?
#
loop_
_entity_poly.entity_id
_entity_poly.type
_entity_poly.pdbx_seq_one_letter_code
_entity_poly.pdbx_strand_id
1 'polypeptide(L)'
;MQADTDHNGFAQWVRQIFEHGFSLDGDTRAYMAQTFGSTDLSVVLEKGDESETAALLELIFSPDTVMRLTFEAQWGLVRFRPEQVAALFTALTVQPLKTHIFSDTNHSGMALLVPAFGVSAFIRRLNLTWQPPEALDVFLKAGPAHTNPIAIRDRFRHARVRWAAHRVELVTAYLKQVTHKAADINDGLVFLLSILDEFE
;
A
#
# COMPACT_ATOMS: atom_id res chain seq x y z
N MET A 1 4.18 17.34 20.52
CA MET A 1 3.13 18.09 19.81
C MET A 1 3.07 17.76 18.33
N GLN A 2 4.18 17.84 17.56
CA GLN A 2 4.16 17.51 16.13
C GLN A 2 3.86 16.03 15.83
N ALA A 3 4.40 15.11 16.65
CA ALA A 3 4.10 13.68 16.52
C ALA A 3 2.60 13.37 16.65
N ASP A 4 1.88 13.93 17.62
CA ASP A 4 0.44 13.64 17.80
C ASP A 4 -0.42 14.21 16.65
N THR A 5 0.01 15.33 16.06
CA THR A 5 -0.65 15.93 14.88
C THR A 5 -0.54 15.01 13.65
N ASP A 6 0.62 14.37 13.44
CA ASP A 6 0.84 13.47 12.31
C ASP A 6 -0.03 12.20 12.38
N HIS A 7 -0.33 11.70 13.59
CA HIS A 7 -1.14 10.50 13.79
C HIS A 7 -2.62 10.75 13.53
N ASN A 8 -3.14 11.87 14.02
CA ASN A 8 -4.53 12.27 13.77
C ASN A 8 -4.75 12.60 12.29
N GLY A 9 -3.77 13.27 11.66
CA GLY A 9 -3.79 13.54 10.23
C GLY A 9 -3.79 12.26 9.40
N PHE A 10 -2.95 11.28 9.75
CA PHE A 10 -2.94 9.98 9.06
C PHE A 10 -4.26 9.22 9.24
N ALA A 11 -4.81 9.17 10.46
CA ALA A 11 -6.10 8.53 10.71
C ALA A 11 -7.23 9.14 9.88
N GLN A 12 -7.25 10.47 9.75
CA GLN A 12 -8.21 11.18 8.91
C GLN A 12 -8.00 10.86 7.43
N TRP A 13 -6.76 10.78 6.95
CA TRP A 13 -6.45 10.39 5.59
C TRP A 13 -6.93 8.96 5.27
N VAL A 14 -6.74 8.01 6.18
CA VAL A 14 -7.27 6.65 6.01
C VAL A 14 -8.80 6.66 5.95
N ARG A 15 -9.47 7.41 6.83
CA ARG A 15 -10.94 7.57 6.81
C ARG A 15 -11.41 8.09 5.46
N GLN A 16 -10.76 9.12 4.94
CA GLN A 16 -11.08 9.68 3.63
C GLN A 16 -10.93 8.64 2.51
N ILE A 17 -9.89 7.82 2.51
CA ILE A 17 -9.73 6.75 1.52
C ILE A 17 -10.93 5.80 1.54
N PHE A 18 -11.31 5.32 2.72
CA PHE A 18 -12.46 4.42 2.84
C PHE A 18 -13.77 5.11 2.46
N GLU A 19 -13.96 6.38 2.82
CA GLU A 19 -15.16 7.15 2.45
C GLU A 19 -15.28 7.36 0.93
N HIS A 20 -14.17 7.60 0.23
CA HIS A 20 -14.14 7.71 -1.23
C HIS A 20 -14.48 6.38 -1.91
N GLY A 21 -14.13 5.25 -1.28
CA GLY A 21 -14.42 3.92 -1.76
C GLY A 21 -13.35 3.33 -2.68
N PHE A 22 -13.61 2.12 -3.14
CA PHE A 22 -12.68 1.30 -3.93
C PHE A 22 -13.36 0.84 -5.22
N SER A 23 -12.61 0.79 -6.30
CA SER A 23 -13.09 0.23 -7.57
C SER A 23 -12.60 -1.21 -7.71
N LEU A 24 -13.49 -2.11 -8.11
CA LEU A 24 -13.13 -3.46 -8.49
C LEU A 24 -12.40 -3.41 -9.82
N ASP A 25 -11.11 -3.72 -9.84
CA ASP A 25 -10.35 -3.83 -11.08
C ASP A 25 -10.68 -5.13 -11.85
N GLY A 26 -10.15 -5.24 -13.06
CA GLY A 26 -10.38 -6.40 -13.92
C GLY A 26 -9.92 -7.71 -13.28
N ASP A 27 -8.79 -7.68 -12.58
CA ASP A 27 -8.18 -8.86 -11.97
C ASP A 27 -9.00 -9.35 -10.77
N THR A 28 -9.47 -8.44 -9.91
CA THR A 28 -10.34 -8.75 -8.77
C THR A 28 -11.66 -9.35 -9.25
N ARG A 29 -12.25 -8.81 -10.34
CA ARG A 29 -13.47 -9.38 -10.93
C ARG A 29 -13.23 -10.75 -11.56
N ALA A 30 -12.09 -10.94 -12.22
CA ALA A 30 -11.71 -12.24 -12.77
C ALA A 30 -11.54 -13.28 -11.66
N TYR A 31 -10.90 -12.91 -10.55
CA TYR A 31 -10.82 -13.72 -9.35
C TYR A 31 -12.22 -14.05 -8.80
N MET A 32 -13.11 -13.06 -8.67
CA MET A 32 -14.47 -13.28 -8.20
C MET A 32 -15.23 -14.29 -9.08
N ALA A 33 -15.14 -14.16 -10.40
CA ALA A 33 -15.77 -15.07 -11.34
C ALA A 33 -15.22 -16.51 -11.22
N GLN A 34 -13.92 -16.67 -11.02
CA GLN A 34 -13.26 -17.98 -10.93
C GLN A 34 -13.53 -18.67 -9.59
N THR A 35 -13.53 -17.92 -8.49
CA THR A 35 -13.68 -18.47 -7.14
C THR A 35 -15.14 -18.62 -6.73
N PHE A 36 -15.99 -17.64 -7.04
CA PHE A 36 -17.38 -17.60 -6.55
C PHE A 36 -18.42 -17.78 -7.67
N GLY A 37 -18.01 -17.91 -8.93
CA GLY A 37 -18.91 -18.06 -10.07
C GLY A 37 -19.74 -16.80 -10.39
N SER A 38 -19.38 -15.64 -9.82
CA SER A 38 -20.10 -14.37 -10.00
C SER A 38 -19.13 -13.19 -10.02
N THR A 39 -19.42 -12.18 -10.84
CA THR A 39 -18.74 -10.87 -10.80
C THR A 39 -19.52 -9.83 -9.99
N ASP A 40 -20.73 -10.16 -9.55
CA ASP A 40 -21.54 -9.31 -8.69
C ASP A 40 -21.14 -9.53 -7.23
N LEU A 41 -20.55 -8.49 -6.63
CA LEU A 41 -20.10 -8.52 -5.24
C LEU A 41 -21.23 -8.83 -4.26
N SER A 42 -22.48 -8.45 -4.54
CA SER A 42 -23.60 -8.68 -3.60
C SER A 42 -23.86 -10.18 -3.48
N VAL A 43 -23.93 -10.83 -4.63
CA VAL A 43 -24.10 -12.28 -4.75
C VAL A 43 -22.93 -13.01 -4.09
N VAL A 44 -21.70 -12.51 -4.25
CA VAL A 44 -20.52 -13.11 -3.61
C VAL A 44 -20.59 -12.99 -2.09
N LEU A 45 -20.91 -11.81 -1.56
CA LEU A 45 -20.99 -11.58 -0.12
C LEU A 45 -22.16 -12.32 0.55
N GLU A 46 -23.25 -12.59 -0.17
CA GLU A 46 -24.39 -13.35 0.35
C GLU A 46 -24.17 -14.87 0.33
N LYS A 47 -23.41 -15.39 -0.64
CA LYS A 47 -23.26 -16.84 -0.88
C LYS A 47 -21.91 -17.41 -0.48
N GLY A 48 -20.88 -16.57 -0.38
CA GLY A 48 -19.53 -17.01 -0.06
C GLY A 48 -19.41 -17.50 1.39
N ASP A 49 -18.51 -18.44 1.62
CA ASP A 49 -18.09 -18.76 2.99
C ASP A 49 -17.41 -17.55 3.64
N GLU A 50 -17.43 -17.50 4.97
CA GLU A 50 -16.83 -16.41 5.76
C GLU A 50 -15.34 -16.24 5.44
N SER A 51 -14.60 -17.35 5.27
CA SER A 51 -13.16 -17.31 5.00
C SER A 51 -12.84 -16.75 3.62
N GLU A 52 -13.55 -17.18 2.59
CA GLU A 52 -13.33 -16.72 1.22
C GLU A 52 -13.75 -15.26 1.05
N THR A 53 -14.89 -14.89 1.65
CA THR A 53 -15.38 -13.52 1.68
C THR A 53 -14.39 -12.59 2.38
N ALA A 54 -13.79 -13.02 3.50
CA ALA A 54 -12.76 -12.26 4.18
C ALA A 54 -11.52 -12.06 3.31
N ALA A 55 -11.06 -13.10 2.60
CA ALA A 55 -9.94 -13.01 1.68
C ALA A 55 -10.21 -12.03 0.52
N LEU A 56 -11.42 -12.07 -0.06
CA LEU A 56 -11.84 -11.12 -1.10
C LEU A 56 -11.85 -9.68 -0.58
N LEU A 57 -12.44 -9.44 0.58
CA LEU A 57 -12.49 -8.10 1.18
C LEU A 57 -11.08 -7.60 1.52
N GLU A 58 -10.18 -8.48 1.98
CA GLU A 58 -8.77 -8.12 2.12
C GLU A 58 -8.15 -7.71 0.79
N LEU A 59 -8.42 -8.42 -0.31
CA LEU A 59 -7.93 -8.06 -1.63
C LEU A 59 -8.46 -6.68 -2.06
N ILE A 60 -9.77 -6.46 -1.96
CA ILE A 60 -10.44 -5.20 -2.33
C ILE A 60 -9.89 -4.01 -1.54
N PHE A 61 -9.66 -4.18 -0.23
CA PHE A 61 -9.09 -3.14 0.63
C PHE A 61 -7.56 -3.08 0.57
N SER A 62 -6.93 -3.67 -0.44
CA SER A 62 -5.49 -3.50 -0.65
C SER A 62 -5.21 -2.11 -1.23
N PRO A 63 -4.25 -1.35 -0.68
CA PRO A 63 -3.87 -0.07 -1.26
C PRO A 63 -3.27 -0.30 -2.65
N ASP A 64 -3.88 0.29 -3.67
CA ASP A 64 -3.36 0.26 -5.02
C ASP A 64 -2.11 1.15 -5.16
N THR A 65 -1.51 1.15 -6.36
CA THR A 65 -0.31 1.97 -6.63
C THR A 65 -0.56 3.46 -6.44
N VAL A 66 -1.73 3.98 -6.78
CA VAL A 66 -2.06 5.42 -6.63
C VAL A 66 -2.12 5.79 -5.14
N MET A 67 -2.79 4.96 -4.33
CA MET A 67 -2.88 5.13 -2.89
C MET A 67 -1.51 5.06 -2.23
N ARG A 68 -0.66 4.10 -2.61
CA ARG A 68 0.71 3.98 -2.07
C ARG A 68 1.59 5.17 -2.45
N LEU A 69 1.52 5.67 -3.68
CA LEU A 69 2.28 6.87 -4.08
C LEU A 69 1.77 8.12 -3.37
N THR A 70 0.45 8.24 -3.16
CA THR A 70 -0.15 9.33 -2.37
C THR A 70 0.31 9.27 -0.91
N PHE A 71 0.35 8.07 -0.34
CA PHE A 71 0.93 7.84 0.99
C PHE A 71 2.38 8.30 1.04
N GLU A 72 3.22 7.88 0.09
CA GLU A 72 4.64 8.23 0.07
C GLU A 72 4.90 9.73 -0.08
N ALA A 73 4.02 10.43 -0.82
CA ALA A 73 4.07 11.86 -0.99
C ALA A 73 3.73 12.63 0.31
N GLN A 74 2.74 12.17 1.07
CA GLN A 74 2.24 12.89 2.25
C GLN A 74 2.90 12.43 3.56
N TRP A 75 3.10 11.13 3.71
CA TRP A 75 3.41 10.48 4.98
C TRP A 75 4.69 9.64 4.93
N GLY A 76 5.27 9.42 3.75
CA GLY A 76 6.37 8.47 3.57
C GLY A 76 7.68 8.78 4.32
N LEU A 77 7.84 10.02 4.82
CA LEU A 77 8.96 10.42 5.68
C LEU A 77 8.64 10.34 7.19
N VAL A 78 7.38 10.12 7.55
CA VAL A 78 6.96 10.00 8.94
C VAL A 78 7.42 8.65 9.50
N ARG A 79 7.96 8.68 10.71
CA ARG A 79 8.45 7.48 11.41
C ARG A 79 7.39 6.97 12.38
N PHE A 80 6.58 6.02 11.92
CA PHE A 80 5.61 5.35 12.78
C PHE A 80 6.28 4.26 13.61
N ARG A 81 6.07 4.29 14.93
CA ARG A 81 6.45 3.20 15.83
C ARG A 81 5.36 2.12 15.90
N PRO A 82 5.68 0.87 16.27
CA PRO A 82 4.68 -0.19 16.38
C PRO A 82 3.50 0.17 17.30
N GLU A 83 3.75 0.84 18.42
CA GLU A 83 2.71 1.23 19.38
C GLU A 83 1.76 2.29 18.77
N GLN A 84 2.31 3.16 17.92
CA GLN A 84 1.54 4.16 17.20
C GLN A 84 0.65 3.54 16.12
N VAL A 85 1.14 2.51 15.42
CA VAL A 85 0.33 1.75 14.45
C VAL A 85 -0.81 1.01 15.17
N ALA A 86 -0.55 0.43 16.35
CA ALA A 86 -1.59 -0.22 17.15
C ALA A 86 -2.65 0.77 17.65
N ALA A 87 -2.22 1.96 18.10
CA ALA A 87 -3.14 3.03 18.51
C ALA A 87 -3.99 3.53 17.33
N LEU A 88 -3.39 3.70 16.16
CA LEU A 88 -4.07 4.07 14.93
C LEU A 88 -5.15 3.05 14.55
N PHE A 89 -4.81 1.75 14.56
CA PHE A 89 -5.78 0.69 14.28
C PHE A 89 -6.98 0.74 15.23
N THR A 90 -6.70 0.94 16.54
CA THR A 90 -7.75 1.09 17.54
C THR A 90 -8.63 2.31 17.24
N ALA A 91 -8.03 3.47 16.94
CA ALA A 91 -8.77 4.69 16.62
C ALA A 91 -9.65 4.56 15.36
N LEU A 92 -9.19 3.79 14.36
CA LEU A 92 -9.94 3.54 13.13
C LEU A 92 -11.07 2.52 13.29
N THR A 93 -10.98 1.61 14.27
CA THR A 93 -11.97 0.55 14.50
C THR A 93 -13.01 0.88 15.57
N VAL A 94 -12.72 1.82 16.48
CA VAL A 94 -13.70 2.31 17.48
C VAL A 94 -14.94 2.94 16.82
N GLN A 95 -14.77 3.62 15.68
CA GLN A 95 -15.88 4.12 14.87
C GLN A 95 -15.88 3.38 13.53
N PRO A 96 -16.88 2.53 13.25
CA PRO A 96 -16.94 1.74 12.02
C PRO A 96 -16.80 2.62 10.78
N LEU A 97 -15.88 2.26 9.90
CA LEU A 97 -15.72 2.92 8.62
C LEU A 97 -16.81 2.43 7.67
N LYS A 98 -17.34 3.36 6.87
CA LYS A 98 -18.21 3.06 5.75
C LYS A 98 -17.44 3.28 4.47
N THR A 99 -17.63 2.39 3.50
CA THR A 99 -17.00 2.47 2.19
C THR A 99 -18.01 2.18 1.10
N HIS A 100 -17.70 2.63 -0.11
CA HIS A 100 -18.40 2.22 -1.31
C HIS A 100 -17.49 1.34 -2.16
N ILE A 101 -18.03 0.28 -2.74
CA ILE A 101 -17.32 -0.53 -3.73
C ILE A 101 -17.96 -0.33 -5.10
N PHE A 102 -17.20 0.19 -6.05
CA PHE A 102 -17.65 0.49 -7.40
C PHE A 102 -17.27 -0.64 -8.36
N SER A 103 -18.14 -0.88 -9.33
CA SER A 103 -17.88 -1.76 -10.47
C SER A 103 -18.21 -1.01 -11.75
N ASP A 104 -17.60 -1.40 -12.86
CA ASP A 104 -17.92 -0.86 -14.19
C ASP A 104 -19.39 -1.11 -14.56
N THR A 105 -20.00 -2.13 -13.97
CA THR A 105 -21.41 -2.48 -14.17
C THR A 105 -22.36 -1.82 -13.16
N ASN A 106 -21.83 -1.25 -12.07
CA ASN A 106 -22.61 -0.59 -11.03
C ASN A 106 -21.90 0.69 -10.54
N HIS A 107 -22.21 1.79 -11.21
CA HIS A 107 -21.67 3.11 -10.87
C HIS A 107 -22.26 3.70 -9.59
N SER A 108 -23.37 3.17 -9.07
CA SER A 108 -23.97 3.66 -7.82
C SER A 108 -23.16 3.26 -6.58
N GLY A 109 -22.29 2.25 -6.71
CA GLY A 109 -21.45 1.76 -5.63
C GLY A 109 -22.25 0.97 -4.59
N MET A 110 -21.65 -0.09 -4.07
CA MET A 110 -22.21 -0.85 -2.94
C MET A 110 -21.67 -0.31 -1.64
N ALA A 111 -22.57 0.17 -0.76
CA ALA A 111 -22.18 0.59 0.57
C ALA A 111 -21.90 -0.62 1.47
N LEU A 112 -20.77 -0.60 2.19
CA LEU A 112 -20.35 -1.65 3.10
C LEU A 112 -19.75 -1.04 4.38
N LEU A 113 -19.99 -1.71 5.52
CA LEU A 113 -19.22 -1.46 6.74
C LEU A 113 -17.89 -2.19 6.63
N VAL A 114 -16.80 -1.46 6.78
CA VAL A 114 -15.46 -2.04 6.69
C VAL A 114 -15.22 -2.89 7.94
N PRO A 115 -14.96 -4.20 7.79
CA PRO A 115 -14.65 -5.05 8.93
C PRO A 115 -13.26 -4.70 9.48
N ALA A 116 -13.04 -4.96 10.76
CA ALA A 116 -11.77 -4.65 11.43
C ALA A 116 -10.56 -5.31 10.74
N PHE A 117 -10.71 -6.53 10.22
CA PHE A 117 -9.65 -7.20 9.47
C PHE A 117 -9.28 -6.45 8.18
N GLY A 118 -10.25 -5.81 7.51
CA GLY A 118 -10.01 -5.00 6.31
C GLY A 118 -9.17 -3.76 6.63
N VAL A 119 -9.49 -3.07 7.72
CA VAL A 119 -8.68 -1.95 8.24
C VAL A 119 -7.27 -2.43 8.61
N SER A 120 -7.16 -3.56 9.32
CA SER A 120 -5.87 -4.14 9.69
C SER A 120 -5.04 -4.50 8.47
N ALA A 121 -5.65 -5.09 7.44
CA ALA A 121 -4.97 -5.51 6.23
C ALA A 121 -4.48 -4.30 5.41
N PHE A 122 -5.31 -3.24 5.30
CA PHE A 122 -4.93 -1.99 4.66
C PHE A 122 -3.70 -1.36 5.34
N ILE A 123 -3.75 -1.15 6.66
CA ILE A 123 -2.65 -0.55 7.44
C ILE A 123 -1.39 -1.39 7.33
N ARG A 124 -1.51 -2.71 7.44
CA ARG A 124 -0.39 -3.65 7.34
C ARG A 124 0.29 -3.54 5.97
N ARG A 125 -0.49 -3.50 4.88
CA ARG A 125 0.04 -3.41 3.51
C ARG A 125 0.75 -2.10 3.20
N LEU A 126 0.49 -1.03 3.94
CA LEU A 126 1.24 0.23 3.83
C LEU A 126 2.62 0.18 4.49
N ASN A 127 2.96 -0.88 5.24
CA ASN A 127 4.28 -1.07 5.86
C ASN A 127 4.78 0.18 6.62
N LEU A 128 3.93 0.76 7.47
CA LEU A 128 4.17 2.07 8.11
C LEU A 128 5.44 2.13 8.97
N THR A 129 5.80 1.02 9.61
CA THR A 129 6.99 0.93 10.48
C THR A 129 8.29 0.72 9.70
N TRP A 130 8.21 0.41 8.39
CA TRP A 130 9.41 0.27 7.57
C TRP A 130 10.13 1.62 7.47
N GLN A 131 11.45 1.55 7.53
CA GLN A 131 12.34 2.70 7.34
C GLN A 131 13.46 2.29 6.37
N PRO A 132 13.86 3.19 5.46
CA PRO A 132 14.99 2.92 4.59
C PRO A 132 16.27 2.75 5.42
N PRO A 133 17.18 1.83 5.04
CA PRO A 133 18.56 1.84 5.52
C PRO A 133 19.19 3.23 5.36
N GLU A 134 20.04 3.64 6.30
CA GLU A 134 20.57 5.01 6.37
C GLU A 134 21.17 5.51 5.06
N ALA A 135 21.98 4.69 4.37
CA ALA A 135 22.57 5.06 3.09
C ALA A 135 21.52 5.30 1.98
N LEU A 136 20.43 4.53 1.96
CA LEU A 136 19.31 4.74 1.05
C LEU A 136 18.48 5.96 1.46
N ASP A 137 18.30 6.22 2.76
CA ASP A 137 17.61 7.41 3.27
C ASP A 137 18.33 8.70 2.84
N VAL A 138 19.65 8.72 2.96
CA VAL A 138 20.50 9.83 2.48
C VAL A 138 20.31 10.03 0.97
N PHE A 139 20.32 8.94 0.19
CA PHE A 139 20.08 9.03 -1.25
C PHE A 139 18.66 9.54 -1.58
N LEU A 140 17.62 9.06 -0.88
CA LEU A 140 16.24 9.49 -1.11
C LEU A 140 16.02 10.98 -0.79
N LYS A 141 16.80 11.54 0.14
CA LYS A 141 16.74 12.96 0.53
C LYS A 141 17.58 13.87 -0.35
N ALA A 142 18.75 13.41 -0.79
CA ALA A 142 19.74 14.21 -1.52
C ALA A 142 19.91 13.79 -3.00
N GLY A 143 19.07 12.88 -3.48
CA GLY A 143 19.22 12.21 -4.76
C GLY A 143 19.13 13.16 -5.96
N PRO A 144 19.57 12.69 -7.15
CA PRO A 144 19.57 13.51 -8.35
C PRO A 144 18.17 14.01 -8.71
N ALA A 145 18.07 15.24 -9.24
CA ALA A 145 16.81 15.90 -9.58
C ALA A 145 15.94 15.14 -10.61
N HIS A 146 16.52 14.20 -11.35
CA HIS A 146 15.82 13.37 -12.34
C HIS A 146 15.23 12.08 -11.76
N THR A 147 15.42 11.82 -10.46
CA THR A 147 14.79 10.69 -9.76
C THR A 147 13.42 11.09 -9.23
N ASN A 148 12.48 10.14 -9.20
CA ASN A 148 11.22 10.30 -8.46
C ASN A 148 11.36 9.64 -7.09
N PRO A 149 11.75 10.36 -6.03
CA PRO A 149 12.02 9.77 -4.71
C PRO A 149 10.77 9.14 -4.08
N ILE A 150 9.57 9.60 -4.44
CA ILE A 150 8.29 9.02 -3.98
C ILE A 150 8.13 7.61 -4.54
N ALA A 151 8.31 7.44 -5.85
CA ALA A 151 8.23 6.13 -6.49
C ALA A 151 9.31 5.17 -5.97
N ILE A 152 10.55 5.64 -5.83
CA ILE A 152 11.64 4.79 -5.31
C ILE A 152 11.36 4.34 -3.87
N ARG A 153 10.85 5.24 -3.02
CA ARG A 153 10.51 4.90 -1.63
C ARG A 153 9.36 3.90 -1.56
N ASP A 154 8.32 4.06 -2.39
CA ASP A 154 7.26 3.06 -2.53
C ASP A 154 7.83 1.68 -2.86
N ARG A 155 8.73 1.60 -3.84
CA ARG A 155 9.38 0.34 -4.23
C ARG A 155 10.14 -0.29 -3.06
N PHE A 156 10.98 0.48 -2.38
CA PHE A 156 11.77 -0.05 -1.26
C PHE A 156 10.91 -0.48 -0.07
N ARG A 157 9.84 0.25 0.24
CA ARG A 157 8.93 -0.05 1.34
C ARG A 157 8.15 -1.35 1.12
N HIS A 158 7.83 -1.67 -0.14
CA HIS A 158 7.06 -2.86 -0.49
C HIS A 158 7.92 -4.00 -1.07
N ALA A 159 9.22 -3.80 -1.21
CA ALA A 159 10.16 -4.84 -1.58
C ALA A 159 10.30 -5.85 -0.43
N ARG A 160 10.33 -7.15 -0.78
CA ARG A 160 10.57 -8.25 0.17
C ARG A 160 12.05 -8.50 0.43
N VAL A 161 12.88 -7.47 0.26
CA VAL A 161 14.33 -7.58 0.38
C VAL A 161 14.76 -7.42 1.84
N ARG A 162 15.47 -8.41 2.39
CA ARG A 162 16.26 -8.22 3.60
C ARG A 162 17.48 -7.34 3.31
N TRP A 163 17.50 -6.12 3.85
CA TRP A 163 18.53 -5.11 3.57
C TRP A 163 19.86 -5.36 4.32
N ALA A 164 20.73 -6.20 3.74
CA ALA A 164 22.13 -6.33 4.16
C ALA A 164 23.03 -5.25 3.53
N ALA A 165 24.20 -4.99 4.12
CA ALA A 165 25.12 -3.94 3.67
C ALA A 165 25.46 -4.03 2.17
N HIS A 166 25.82 -5.22 1.66
CA HIS A 166 26.15 -5.43 0.25
C HIS A 166 24.97 -5.16 -0.70
N ARG A 167 23.72 -5.45 -0.28
CA ARG A 167 22.51 -5.15 -1.08
C ARG A 167 22.23 -3.66 -1.11
N VAL A 168 22.43 -2.98 0.01
CA VAL A 168 22.36 -1.51 0.10
C VAL A 168 23.41 -0.85 -0.79
N GLU A 169 24.65 -1.35 -0.78
CA GLU A 169 25.73 -0.88 -1.65
C GLU A 169 25.39 -1.05 -3.13
N LEU A 170 24.91 -2.24 -3.53
CA LEU A 170 24.53 -2.53 -4.91
C LEU A 170 23.41 -1.60 -5.41
N VAL A 171 22.33 -1.45 -4.64
CA VAL A 171 21.21 -0.58 -4.99
C VAL A 171 21.66 0.88 -5.02
N THR A 172 22.49 1.31 -4.08
CA THR A 172 23.05 2.67 -4.08
C THR A 172 23.94 2.91 -5.31
N ALA A 173 24.75 1.94 -5.71
CA ALA A 173 25.58 2.02 -6.90
C ALA A 173 24.73 2.12 -8.18
N TYR A 174 23.70 1.28 -8.30
CA TYR A 174 22.73 1.34 -9.40
C TYR A 174 22.10 2.74 -9.48
N LEU A 175 21.52 3.23 -8.38
CA LEU A 175 20.87 4.54 -8.35
C LEU A 175 21.79 5.73 -8.66
N LYS A 176 23.10 5.61 -8.37
CA LYS A 176 24.11 6.63 -8.71
C LYS A 176 24.53 6.58 -10.18
N GLN A 177 24.50 5.42 -10.81
CA GLN A 177 24.99 5.22 -12.18
C GLN A 177 23.91 5.40 -13.24
N VAL A 178 22.64 5.23 -12.87
CA VAL A 178 21.55 5.36 -13.84
C VAL A 178 21.37 6.84 -14.22
N THR A 179 21.75 7.17 -15.45
CA THR A 179 21.58 8.51 -16.06
C THR A 179 20.33 8.60 -16.94
N HIS A 180 19.48 7.58 -16.90
CA HIS A 180 18.31 7.42 -17.75
C HIS A 180 17.09 8.21 -17.27
N LYS A 181 16.01 8.23 -18.06
CA LYS A 181 14.74 8.88 -17.68
C LYS A 181 14.13 8.19 -16.45
N ALA A 182 13.25 8.88 -15.74
CA ALA A 182 12.60 8.36 -14.53
C ALA A 182 11.86 7.02 -14.73
N ALA A 183 11.31 6.75 -15.92
CA ALA A 183 10.67 5.47 -16.24
C ALA A 183 11.68 4.31 -16.28
N ASP A 184 12.82 4.52 -16.95
CA ASP A 184 13.88 3.51 -17.09
C ASP A 184 14.52 3.15 -15.74
N ILE A 185 14.60 4.13 -14.82
CA ILE A 185 15.04 3.91 -13.44
C ILE A 185 14.07 3.00 -12.70
N ASN A 186 12.75 3.19 -12.86
CA ASN A 186 11.75 2.43 -12.14
C ASN A 186 11.75 0.95 -12.57
N ASP A 187 11.80 0.68 -13.88
CA ASP A 187 11.77 -0.68 -14.40
C ASP A 187 13.04 -1.46 -14.02
N GLY A 188 14.21 -0.82 -14.15
CA GLY A 188 15.46 -1.44 -13.72
C GLY A 188 15.54 -1.62 -12.20
N LEU A 189 14.95 -0.71 -11.41
CA LEU A 189 14.85 -0.88 -9.96
C LEU A 189 13.94 -2.05 -9.58
N VAL A 190 12.79 -2.19 -10.23
CA VAL A 190 11.87 -3.32 -10.02
C VAL A 190 12.59 -4.64 -10.29
N PHE A 191 13.31 -4.73 -11.41
CA PHE A 191 14.10 -5.90 -11.76
C PHE A 191 15.23 -6.18 -10.76
N LEU A 192 15.96 -5.15 -10.32
CA LEU A 192 17.02 -5.32 -9.32
C LEU A 192 16.45 -5.82 -7.99
N LEU A 193 15.31 -5.28 -7.55
CA LEU A 193 14.67 -5.71 -6.31
C LEU A 193 14.12 -7.13 -6.40
N SER A 194 13.61 -7.57 -7.55
CA SER A 194 13.17 -8.96 -7.73
C SER A 194 14.34 -9.94 -7.65
N ILE A 195 15.49 -9.60 -8.24
CA ILE A 195 16.73 -10.39 -8.09
C ILE A 195 17.12 -10.50 -6.61
N LEU A 196 17.12 -9.38 -5.89
CA LEU A 196 17.53 -9.37 -4.47
C LEU A 196 16.59 -10.14 -3.55
N ASP A 197 15.33 -10.29 -3.93
CA ASP A 197 14.33 -11.11 -3.24
C ASP A 197 14.56 -12.62 -3.50
N GLU A 198 15.01 -13.00 -4.69
CA GLU A 198 15.28 -14.42 -5.04
C GLU A 198 16.53 -14.99 -4.37
N PHE A 199 17.54 -14.16 -4.07
CA PHE A 199 18.83 -14.59 -3.52
C PHE A 199 18.92 -14.48 -1.97
N GLU A 200 17.85 -14.82 -1.26
CA GLU A 200 17.83 -14.94 0.21
C GLU A 200 18.52 -16.19 0.78
#